data_AF-A0A090QUG1-F1
#
_entry.id   AF-A0A090QUG1-F1
#
_cell.length_a   1.000
_cell.length_b   1.000
_cell.length_c   1.000
_cell.angle_alpha   90.00
_cell.angle_beta   90.00
_cell.angle_gamma   90.00
#
_symmetry.space_group_name_H-M   'P 1'
#
loop_
_entity.id
_entity.type
_entity.pdbx_description
1 polymer ?
#
loop_
_entity_poly.entity_id
_entity_poly.type
_entity_poly.pdbx_seq_one_letter_code
_entity_poly.pdbx_strand_id
1 'polypeptide(L)' 'MQGSDGFFEIYSESYAAHPLVIKGAGAGKAVTARGLLSDIIKIAKSCPVVTYK' A
#
# COMPACT_ATOMS: atom_id res chain seq x y z
N MET A 1 12.40 -16.35 -13.24
CA MET A 1 11.08 -15.76 -12.95
C MET A 1 10.99 -15.57 -11.43
N GLN A 2 11.23 -14.36 -10.92
CA GLN A 2 11.11 -14.04 -9.48
C GLN A 2 9.61 -13.96 -9.17
N GLY A 3 9.02 -15.09 -8.80
CA GLY A 3 7.59 -15.40 -8.94
C GLY A 3 6.62 -14.69 -8.00
N SER A 4 6.95 -13.51 -7.48
CA SER A 4 6.03 -12.76 -6.60
C SER A 4 5.94 -11.27 -6.88
N ASP A 5 6.59 -10.76 -7.92
CA ASP A 5 6.40 -9.36 -8.32
C ASP A 5 4.99 -9.18 -8.88
N GLY A 6 4.26 -8.22 -8.30
CA GLY A 6 2.94 -7.81 -8.74
C GLY A 6 3.01 -6.48 -9.49
N PHE A 7 2.03 -6.25 -10.36
CA PHE A 7 1.83 -4.95 -10.96
C PHE A 7 0.34 -4.62 -11.06
N PHE A 8 0.04 -3.33 -10.95
CA PHE A 8 -1.31 -2.79 -11.06
C PHE A 8 -1.27 -1.62 -12.04
N GLU A 9 -2.26 -1.58 -12.93
CA GLU A 9 -2.50 -0.47 -13.84
C GLU A 9 -3.81 0.19 -13.45
N ILE A 10 -3.72 1.45 -13.03
CA ILE A 10 -4.88 2.21 -12.59
C ILE A 10 -5.26 3.16 -13.72
N TYR A 11 -6.46 2.95 -14.26
CA TYR A 11 -7.06 3.79 -15.28
C TYR A 11 -8.07 4.73 -14.62
N SER A 12 -8.07 5.98 -15.05
CA SER A 12 -9.11 6.95 -14.73
C SER A 12 -9.36 7.86 -15.93
N GLU A 13 -10.40 8.69 -15.89
CA GLU A 13 -10.71 9.63 -16.98
C GLU A 13 -9.51 10.51 -17.36
N SER A 14 -8.74 10.96 -16.38
CA SER A 14 -7.52 11.76 -16.61
C SER A 14 -6.31 10.95 -17.08
N TYR A 15 -6.30 9.63 -16.87
CA TYR A 15 -5.18 8.73 -17.19
C TYR A 15 -5.57 7.69 -18.26
N ALA A 16 -6.54 8.00 -19.12
CA ALA A 16 -7.12 7.04 -20.08
C ALA A 16 -6.09 6.51 -21.11
N ALA A 17 -5.22 7.38 -21.64
CA ALA A 17 -4.21 7.00 -22.63
C ALA A 17 -2.91 6.45 -22.00
N HIS A 18 -2.61 6.87 -20.77
CA HIS A 18 -1.40 6.49 -20.03
C HIS A 18 -1.77 6.17 -18.58
N PRO A 19 -2.05 4.89 -18.26
CA PRO A 19 -2.46 4.50 -16.91
C PRO A 19 -1.34 4.73 -15.90
N LEU A 20 -1.71 4.93 -14.64
CA LEU A 20 -0.76 4.94 -13.55
C LEU A 20 -0.34 3.50 -13.26
N VAL A 21 0.93 3.20 -13.46
CA VAL A 21 1.48 1.85 -13.31
C VAL A 21 2.25 1.73 -12.00
N ILE A 22 1.83 0.81 -11.13
CA ILE A 22 2.50 0.48 -9.87
C ILE A 22 3.10 -0.92 -10.00
N LYS A 23 4.42 -1.06 -9.83
CA LYS A 23 5.14 -2.35 -9.90
C LYS A 23 5.96 -2.56 -8.64
N GLY A 24 6.05 -3.82 -8.19
CA GLY A 24 6.95 -4.19 -7.12
C GLY A 24 6.70 -5.59 -6.58
N ALA A 25 7.52 -6.01 -5.62
CA ALA A 25 7.37 -7.29 -4.94
C ALA A 25 6.02 -7.35 -4.17
N GLY A 26 5.13 -8.22 -4.63
CA GLY A 26 3.78 -8.40 -4.10
C GLY A 26 3.71 -9.35 -2.89
N ALA A 27 4.76 -10.15 -2.64
CA ALA A 27 4.85 -10.98 -1.44
C ALA A 27 6.31 -11.22 -1.01
N GLY A 28 6.49 -11.50 0.28
CA GLY A 28 7.78 -11.71 0.92
C GLY A 28 7.80 -11.15 2.34
N LYS A 29 8.54 -11.79 3.25
CA LYS A 29 8.53 -11.47 4.69
C LYS A 29 8.72 -9.97 4.97
N ALA A 30 9.70 -9.35 4.31
CA ALA A 30 10.01 -7.94 4.51
C ALA A 30 8.97 -6.98 3.90
N VAL A 31 8.43 -7.30 2.70
CA VAL A 31 7.46 -6.43 2.02
C VAL A 31 6.08 -6.49 2.70
N THR A 32 5.67 -7.66 3.19
CA THR A 32 4.44 -7.82 3.97
C THR A 32 4.55 -7.12 5.33
N ALA A 33 5.68 -7.25 6.04
CA ALA A 33 5.91 -6.57 7.32
C ALA A 33 5.86 -5.04 7.17
N ARG A 34 6.40 -4.49 6.07
CA ARG A 34 6.33 -3.06 5.76
C ARG A 34 4.89 -2.59 5.55
N GLY A 35 4.06 -3.39 4.88
CA GLY A 35 2.63 -3.13 4.72
C GLY A 35 1.92 -3.02 6.07
N LEU A 36 2.09 -4.04 6.92
CA LEU A 36 1.51 -4.08 8.27
C LEU A 36 1.92 -2.88 9.13
N LEU A 37 3.23 -2.55 9.16
CA LEU A 37 3.73 -1.43 9.93
C LEU A 37 3.13 -0.09 9.45
N SER A 38 2.99 0.09 8.14
CA SER A 38 2.37 1.30 7.56
C SER A 38 0.95 1.48 8.08
N ASP A 39 0.16 0.40 8.12
CA ASP A 39 -1.22 0.46 8.59
C ASP A 39 -1.33 0.71 10.10
N ILE A 40 -0.46 0.11 10.91
CA ILE A 40 -0.36 0.42 12.35
C ILE A 40 -0.10 1.91 12.56
N ILE A 41 0.83 2.50 11.81
CA ILE A 41 1.14 3.94 11.90
C ILE A 41 -0.07 4.79 11.49
N LYS A 42 -0.78 4.43 10.43
CA LYS A 42 -1.99 5.15 10.00
C LYS A 42 -3.06 5.12 11.09
N ILE A 43 -3.31 3.96 11.69
CA ILE A 43 -4.29 3.80 12.78
C ILE A 43 -3.88 4.63 14.00
N ALA A 44 -2.60 4.58 14.39
CA ALA A 44 -2.07 5.38 15.49
C ALA A 44 -2.24 6.89 15.24
N LYS A 45 -2.17 7.34 13.98
CA LYS A 45 -2.40 8.74 13.60
C LYS A 45 -3.88 9.11 13.49
N SER A 46 -4.73 8.17 13.08
CA SER A 46 -6.17 8.44 12.86
C SER A 46 -6.99 8.32 14.13
N CYS A 47 -6.51 7.62 15.15
CA CYS A 47 -7.24 7.47 16.40
C CYS A 47 -7.16 8.77 17.23
N PRO A 48 -8.29 9.44 17.54
CA PRO A 48 -8.29 10.49 18.53
C PRO A 48 -7.87 9.89 19.88
N VAL A 49 -6.85 10.50 20.51
CA VAL A 49 -6.37 10.08 21.83
C VAL A 49 -7.56 10.04 22.78
N VAL A 50 -7.99 8.83 23.17
CA VAL A 50 -8.97 8.65 24.23
C VAL A 50 -8.25 9.01 25.52
N THR A 51 -8.28 10.29 25.87
CA THR A 51 -7.83 10.75 27.19
C THR A 51 -8.82 10.17 28.19
N TYR A 52 -8.43 9.07 28.85
CA TYR A 52 -9.16 8.63 30.03
C TYR A 52 -9.06 9.75 31.08
N LYS A 53 -10.21 10.28 31.47
CA LYS A 53 -10.34 11.10 32.68
C LYS A 53 -10.16 10.24 33.92
#